data_AF-A0A3M4P4Z9-F1
#
_entry.id   AF-A0A3M4P4Z9-F1
#
_cell.length_a   1.000
_cell.length_b   1.000
_cell.length_c   1.000
_cell.angle_alpha   90.00
_cell.angle_beta   90.00
_cell.angle_gamma   90.00
#
_symmetry.space_group_name_H-M   'P 1'
#
loop_
_entity.id
_entity.type
_entity.pdbx_description
1 polymer ?
#
loop_
_entity_poly.entity_id
_entity_poly.type
_entity_poly.pdbx_seq_one_letter_code
_entity_poly.pdbx_strand_id
1 'polypeptide(L)'
;MSKYVDRATPKLFELCCRGSHIKNVTIRIHRAGTEKFKYLDIVLEEVLISLVSGQGADQSGFPIEVVNLNYGRIKFEYSQQRRADGGSAGIVSGGWDRTANKPFA
;
A
#
# COMPACT_ATOMS: atom_id res chain seq x y z
N MET A 1 -1.03 6.12 -4.91
CA MET A 1 0.39 5.90 -4.60
C MET A 1 1.23 6.32 -5.80
N SER A 2 2.48 6.76 -5.59
CA SER A 2 3.40 7.12 -6.68
C SER A 2 4.57 6.14 -6.72
N LYS A 3 4.95 5.70 -7.91
CA LYS A 3 6.11 4.81 -8.14
C LYS A 3 6.80 5.16 -9.44
N TYR A 4 8.06 4.77 -9.59
CA TYR A 4 8.71 4.83 -10.90
C TYR A 4 8.07 3.84 -11.87
N VAL A 5 8.12 4.15 -13.16
CA VAL A 5 7.78 3.19 -14.21
C VAL A 5 8.74 2.01 -14.11
N ASP A 6 8.19 0.80 -14.05
CA ASP A 6 8.95 -0.44 -13.93
C ASP A 6 8.23 -1.58 -14.66
N ARG A 7 8.69 -2.82 -14.47
CA ARG A 7 8.08 -4.00 -15.10
C ARG A 7 6.66 -4.29 -14.64
N ALA A 8 6.22 -3.73 -13.51
CA ALA A 8 4.85 -3.89 -13.03
C ALA A 8 3.88 -2.95 -13.76
N THR A 9 4.35 -1.81 -14.28
CA THR A 9 3.53 -0.81 -15.02
C THR A 9 2.55 -1.44 -16.04
N PRO A 10 2.99 -2.24 -17.03
CA PRO A 10 2.06 -2.82 -18.01
C PRO A 10 1.06 -3.80 -17.37
N LYS A 11 1.44 -4.50 -16.29
CA LYS A 11 0.54 -5.42 -15.58
C LYS A 11 -0.49 -4.70 -14.73
N LEU A 12 -0.11 -3.60 -14.10
CA LEU A 12 -1.04 -2.73 -13.39
C LEU A 12 -2.04 -2.09 -14.38
N PHE A 13 -1.58 -1.69 -15.56
CA PHE A 13 -2.44 -1.17 -16.62
C PHE A 13 -3.41 -2.23 -17.16
N GLU A 14 -2.94 -3.45 -17.46
CA GLU A 14 -3.81 -4.58 -17.84
C GLU A 14 -4.90 -4.84 -16.79
N LEU A 15 -4.54 -4.85 -15.50
CA LEU A 15 -5.48 -5.05 -14.40
C LEU A 15 -6.50 -3.91 -14.28
N CYS A 16 -6.04 -2.66 -14.47
CA CYS A 16 -6.89 -1.47 -14.50
C CYS A 16 -7.92 -1.55 -15.64
N CYS A 17 -7.49 -1.87 -16.86
CA CYS A 17 -8.37 -1.99 -18.03
C CYS A 17 -9.34 -3.17 -17.91
N ARG A 18 -8.89 -4.29 -17.32
CA ARG A 18 -9.73 -5.48 -17.14
C ARG A 18 -10.72 -5.34 -15.98
N GLY A 19 -10.50 -4.38 -15.07
CA GLY A 19 -11.31 -4.23 -13.85
C GLY A 19 -11.26 -5.45 -12.93
N SER A 20 -10.15 -6.20 -12.94
CA SER A 20 -10.02 -7.41 -12.12
C SER A 20 -9.56 -7.10 -10.71
N HIS A 21 -10.15 -7.83 -9.76
CA HIS A 21 -9.80 -7.71 -8.35
C HIS A 21 -8.50 -8.47 -8.03
N ILE A 22 -7.65 -7.82 -7.25
CA ILE A 22 -6.49 -8.39 -6.58
C ILE A 22 -6.94 -8.76 -5.16
N LYS A 23 -6.76 -10.02 -4.76
CA LYS A 23 -7.24 -10.53 -3.47
C LYS A 23 -6.72 -9.71 -2.28
N ASN A 24 -5.42 -9.41 -2.29
CA ASN A 24 -4.77 -8.70 -1.19
C ASN A 24 -3.64 -7.79 -1.71
N VAL A 25 -3.56 -6.57 -1.18
CA VAL A 25 -2.44 -5.65 -1.38
C VAL A 25 -1.99 -5.12 -0.03
N THR A 26 -0.70 -5.25 0.27
CA THR A 26 -0.10 -4.72 1.51
C THR A 26 0.88 -3.60 1.20
N ILE A 27 0.61 -2.41 1.73
CA ILE A 27 1.55 -1.28 1.73
C ILE A 27 2.28 -1.28 3.06
N ARG A 28 3.60 -1.47 3.00
CA ARG A 28 4.45 -1.60 4.19
C ARG A 28 5.37 -0.42 4.35
N ILE A 29 5.34 0.20 5.53
CA ILE A 29 6.18 1.34 5.86
C ILE A 29 7.20 0.96 6.94
N HIS A 30 8.46 1.31 6.68
CA HIS A 30 9.59 1.08 7.56
C HIS A 30 10.20 2.39 8.02
N ARG A 31 10.71 2.42 9.25
CA ARG A 31 11.57 3.51 9.72
C ARG A 31 12.95 3.39 9.09
N ALA A 32 13.58 4.53 8.86
CA ALA A 32 14.98 4.59 8.48
C ALA A 32 15.87 4.12 9.63
N GLY A 33 16.93 3.37 9.32
CA GLY A 33 17.86 2.82 10.28
C GLY A 33 18.64 1.64 9.70
N THR A 34 19.65 1.16 10.44
CA THR A 34 20.43 -0.04 10.07
C THR A 34 19.51 -1.26 9.99
N GLU A 35 18.66 -1.45 11.00
CA GLU A 35 17.55 -2.39 10.96
C GLU A 35 16.26 -1.64 10.61
N LYS A 36 15.64 -2.03 9.50
CA LYS A 36 14.41 -1.41 9.00
C LYS A 36 13.22 -1.88 9.82
N PHE A 37 12.92 -1.16 10.90
CA PHE A 37 11.76 -1.46 11.73
C PHE A 37 10.45 -1.18 10.97
N LYS A 38 9.64 -2.22 10.76
CA LYS A 38 8.30 -2.11 10.16
C LYS A 38 7.30 -1.56 11.17
N TYR A 39 6.89 -0.29 10.99
CA TYR A 39 5.97 0.36 11.93
C TYR A 39 4.52 0.44 11.44
N LEU A 40 4.26 0.27 10.14
CA LEU A 40 2.90 0.27 9.61
C LEU A 40 2.74 -0.71 8.46
N ASP A 41 1.74 -1.57 8.55
CA ASP A 41 1.15 -2.27 7.41
C ASP A 41 -0.26 -1.71 7.14
N ILE A 42 -0.52 -1.37 5.88
CA ILE A 42 -1.86 -1.07 5.37
C ILE A 42 -2.25 -2.23 4.47
N VAL A 43 -3.17 -3.07 4.92
CA VAL A 43 -3.63 -4.27 4.22
C VAL A 43 -4.99 -3.99 3.60
N LEU A 44 -5.07 -4.16 2.29
CA LEU A 44 -6.27 -3.95 1.49
C LEU A 44 -6.74 -5.30 0.95
N GLU A 45 -8.04 -5.57 1.04
CA GLU A 45 -8.67 -6.78 0.47
C GLU A 45 -9.65 -6.39 -0.65
N GLU A 46 -9.82 -7.30 -1.62
CA GLU A 46 -10.69 -7.12 -2.79
C GLU A 46 -10.37 -5.82 -3.54
N VAL A 47 -9.11 -5.69 -3.96
CA VAL A 47 -8.54 -4.45 -4.46
C VAL A 47 -8.69 -4.32 -5.96
N LEU A 48 -9.19 -3.18 -6.43
CA LEU A 48 -9.28 -2.84 -7.85
C LEU A 48 -8.37 -1.65 -8.15
N ILE A 49 -7.61 -1.75 -9.24
CA ILE A 49 -6.82 -0.61 -9.74
C ILE A 49 -7.76 0.31 -10.50
N SER A 50 -8.00 1.50 -9.95
CA SER A 50 -8.96 2.46 -10.50
C SER A 50 -8.33 3.49 -11.42
N LEU A 51 -7.01 3.67 -11.34
CA LEU A 51 -6.25 4.58 -12.19
C LEU A 51 -4.80 4.11 -12.28
N VAL A 52 -4.24 4.18 -13.49
CA VAL A 52 -2.80 4.19 -13.74
C VAL A 52 -2.52 5.40 -14.62
N SER A 53 -1.84 6.40 -14.07
CA SER A 53 -1.53 7.65 -14.77
C SER A 53 -0.03 7.87 -14.81
N GLY A 54 0.55 7.78 -16.00
CA GLY A 54 1.96 8.12 -16.22
C GLY A 54 2.18 9.63 -16.18
N GLN A 55 3.29 10.05 -15.58
CA GLN A 55 3.84 11.39 -15.70
C GLN A 55 5.21 11.29 -16.38
N GLY A 56 5.46 12.18 -17.35
CA GLY A 56 6.76 12.27 -18.00
C GLY A 56 7.88 12.55 -16.99
N ALA A 57 9.12 12.29 -17.39
CA ALA A 57 10.27 12.72 -16.60
C ALA A 57 10.32 14.26 -16.58
N ASP A 58 10.44 14.87 -15.40
CA ASP A 58 10.94 16.24 -15.32
C ASP A 58 12.47 16.24 -15.55
N GLN A 59 13.03 17.43 -15.72
CA GLN A 59 14.28 17.81 -16.43
C GLN A 59 15.58 17.04 -16.09
N SER A 60 15.56 16.00 -15.25
CA SER A 60 16.66 15.06 -14.99
C SER A 60 16.24 13.71 -14.35
N GLY A 61 14.94 13.40 -14.26
CA GLY A 61 14.40 12.28 -13.49
C GLY A 61 14.02 11.01 -14.28
N PHE A 62 13.72 9.93 -13.56
CA PHE A 62 13.04 8.77 -14.14
C PHE A 62 11.52 9.02 -14.19
N PRO A 63 10.80 8.51 -15.22
CA PRO A 63 9.34 8.67 -15.30
C PRO A 63 8.65 8.04 -14.10
N ILE A 64 7.63 8.73 -13.58
CA ILE A 64 6.84 8.33 -12.41
C ILE A 64 5.40 8.08 -12.88
N GLU A 65 4.72 7.14 -12.22
CA GLU A 65 3.30 6.89 -12.41
C GLU A 65 2.56 6.96 -11.07
N VAL A 66 1.29 7.39 -11.15
CA VAL A 66 0.34 7.40 -10.04
C VAL A 66 -0.64 6.26 -10.22
N VAL A 67 -0.76 5.42 -9.19
CA VAL A 67 -1.69 4.27 -9.16
C VAL A 67 -2.70 4.47 -8.04
N ASN A 68 -4.00 4.41 -8.37
CA ASN A 68 -5.07 4.46 -7.37
C ASN A 68 -5.67 3.07 -7.14
N LEU A 69 -5.92 2.76 -5.87
CA LEU A 69 -6.46 1.50 -5.42
C LEU A 69 -7.82 1.74 -4.77
N ASN A 70 -8.84 1.06 -5.26
CA ASN A 70 -10.12 0.90 -4.59
C ASN A 70 -10.12 -0.45 -3.88
N TYR A 71 -10.86 -0.60 -2.78
CA TYR A 71 -10.80 -1.79 -1.93
C TYR A 71 -12.15 -2.07 -1.27
N GLY A 72 -12.40 -3.34 -0.96
CA GLY A 72 -13.55 -3.77 -0.17
C GLY A 72 -13.32 -3.62 1.33
N ARG A 73 -12.11 -3.97 1.80
CA ARG A 73 -11.71 -3.85 3.21
C ARG A 73 -10.34 -3.24 3.36
N ILE A 74 -10.14 -2.56 4.48
CA ILE A 74 -8.85 -1.98 4.86
C ILE A 74 -8.54 -2.30 6.33
N LYS A 75 -7.30 -2.70 6.59
CA LYS A 75 -6.76 -2.92 7.93
C LYS A 75 -5.44 -2.17 8.06
N PHE A 76 -5.29 -1.46 9.18
CA PHE A 76 -4.04 -0.85 9.60
C PHE A 76 -3.46 -1.69 10.74
N GLU A 77 -2.17 -1.99 10.66
CA GLU A 77 -1.41 -2.63 11.74
C GLU A 77 -0.21 -1.75 12.07
N TYR A 78 -0.27 -1.08 13.23
CA TYR A 78 0.80 -0.24 13.73
C TYR A 78 1.64 -1.01 14.75
N SER A 79 2.91 -1.27 14.40
CA SER A 79 3.86 -1.87 15.32
C SER A 79 4.48 -0.79 16.19
N GLN A 80 4.27 -0.85 17.50
CA GLN A 80 4.92 0.05 18.44
C GLN A 80 6.39 -0.33 18.60
N GLN A 81 7.26 0.66 18.64
CA GLN A 81 8.69 0.45 18.90
C GLN A 81 9.00 0.86 20.34
N ARG A 82 9.63 -0.03 21.12
CA ARG A 82 10.13 0.29 22.46
C ARG A 82 11.23 1.34 22.35
N ARG A 83 11.16 2.36 23.21
CA ARG A 83 12.19 3.40 23.28
C ARG A 83 13.52 2.90 23.84
N ALA A 84 13.50 1.87 24.69
CA ALA A 84 14.69 1.41 25.41
C ALA A 84 15.69 0.69 24.51
N ASP A 85 15.21 -0.20 23.63
CA ASP A 85 16.04 -1.11 22.84
C ASP A 85 15.72 -1.09 21.34
N GLY A 86 14.76 -0.27 20.91
CA GLY A 86 14.32 -0.24 19.52
C GLY A 86 13.53 -1.48 19.07
N GLY A 87 13.22 -2.40 19.99
CA GLY A 87 12.47 -3.62 19.72
C GLY A 87 10.97 -3.38 19.54
N SER A 88 10.21 -4.42 19.17
CA SER A 88 8.75 -4.34 19.09
C SER A 88 8.12 -4.28 20.49
N ALA A 89 7.17 -3.36 20.70
CA ALA A 89 6.45 -3.13 21.95
C ALA A 89 4.98 -3.62 21.90
N GLY A 90 4.59 -4.30 20.83
CA GLY A 90 3.20 -4.70 20.58
C GLY A 90 2.67 -4.13 19.26
N ILE A 91 1.52 -4.64 18.84
CA ILE A 91 0.86 -4.23 17.61
C ILE A 91 -0.53 -3.72 17.97
N VAL A 92 -0.88 -2.55 17.44
CA VAL A 92 -2.24 -2.00 17.51
C VAL A 92 -2.83 -2.12 16.11
N SER A 93 -3.99 -2.78 16.01
CA SER A 93 -4.71 -2.91 14.75
C SER A 93 -6.05 -2.19 14.78
N GLY A 94 -6.51 -1.79 13.60
CA GLY A 94 -7.87 -1.34 13.37
C GLY A 94 -8.23 -1.47 11.90
N GLY A 95 -9.47 -1.79 11.59
CA GLY A 95 -9.90 -1.95 10.20
C GLY A 95 -11.39 -1.77 9.96
N TRP A 96 -11.73 -1.49 8.71
CA TRP A 96 -13.09 -1.26 8.27
C TRP A 96 -13.43 -2.12 7.05
N ASP A 97 -14.60 -2.75 7.09
CA ASP A 97 -15.21 -3.37 5.93
C ASP A 97 -16.17 -2.35 5.29
N ARG A 98 -15.80 -1.86 4.10
CA ARG A 98 -16.62 -0.90 3.35
C ARG A 98 -17.84 -1.58 2.74
N THR A 99 -17.76 -2.86 2.40
CA THR A 99 -18.86 -3.60 1.78
C THR A 99 -19.96 -3.93 2.79
N ALA A 100 -19.59 -4.29 4.01
CA ALA A 100 -20.52 -4.59 5.10
C ALA A 100 -20.76 -3.38 6.04
N ASN A 101 -20.08 -2.27 5.81
CA ASN A 101 -20.14 -1.03 6.58
C ASN A 101 -19.97 -1.25 8.10
N LYS A 102 -18.92 -1.97 8.50
CA LYS A 102 -18.67 -2.33 9.91
C LYS A 102 -17.17 -2.45 10.23
N PRO A 103 -16.77 -2.42 11.51
CA PRO A 103 -15.43 -2.79 11.91
C PRO A 103 -15.06 -4.21 11.45
N PHE A 104 -13.82 -4.37 11.00
CA PHE A 104 -13.28 -5.64 10.48
C PHE A 104 -12.08 -6.16 11.28
N ALA A 105 -11.36 -5.27 11.96
CA ALA A 105 -10.15 -5.58 12.72
C ALA A 105 -9.97 -4.67 13.92
#